data_AF-A0A951K7M7-F1
#
_entry.id   AF-A0A951K7M7-F1
#
_cell.length_a   1.000
_cell.length_b   1.000
_cell.length_c   1.000
_cell.angle_alpha   90.00
_cell.angle_beta   90.00
_cell.angle_gamma   90.00
#
_symmetry.space_group_name_H-M   'P 1'
#
loop_
_entity.id
_entity.type
_entity.pdbx_description
1 polymer ?
#
loop_
_entity_poly.entity_id
_entity_poly.type
_entity_poly.pdbx_seq_one_letter_code
_entity_poly.pdbx_strand_id
1 'polypeptide(L)'
;MFDRGGWSPKLFAQLAAAGFDILTYRKGPKPAEPASAFGEHTYVDAAGRTRVYELADRRVRIAYDSGRRRFACRQITRRSPNGHQTQIITTCTDPDPAPLAHAMFSRWRQENFFRYMRADDGLDALDAYACVADDPDRAVPNPAKKTAAVDVARADAVIAAAHAAHDRHTAAGVPVHARQAHRDLADAITAAQARRDQLAADAKAVPARVPIATLRDDPRRLDPERKRLHDAVRLAESALARLLAPHYARSDDEARTLLREIFHRPADLHIDGDQLHVRVHPLSAPRRTRALQALCDDLTATQTTYPGTDLTLVYSIKRDL
;
A
#
# COMPACT_ATOMS: atom_id res chain seq x y z
N MET A 1 7.59 7.25 -3.53
CA MET A 1 7.52 7.06 -2.06
C MET A 1 7.13 5.61 -1.74
N PHE A 2 7.86 4.90 -0.87
CA PHE A 2 7.64 3.47 -0.57
C PHE A 2 7.46 3.21 0.94
N ASP A 3 6.80 2.10 1.27
CA ASP A 3 6.86 1.52 2.61
C ASP A 3 8.15 0.67 2.79
N ARG A 4 8.43 0.21 4.01
CA ARG A 4 9.55 -0.68 4.36
C ARG A 4 9.56 -1.97 3.52
N GLY A 5 8.41 -2.43 3.04
CA GLY A 5 8.32 -3.54 2.08
C GLY A 5 9.03 -3.27 0.75
N GLY A 6 9.08 -2.02 0.30
CA GLY A 6 9.75 -1.58 -0.94
C GLY A 6 11.27 -1.36 -0.80
N TRP A 7 11.89 -1.82 0.29
CA TRP A 7 13.30 -1.62 0.55
C TRP A 7 14.21 -2.31 -0.48
N SER A 8 14.86 -1.53 -1.35
CA SER A 8 15.87 -2.00 -2.29
C SER A 8 16.84 -0.87 -2.66
N PRO A 9 18.02 -0.75 -2.01
CA PRO A 9 18.95 0.33 -2.32
C PRO A 9 19.49 0.26 -3.76
N LYS A 10 19.55 -0.94 -4.36
CA LYS A 10 19.86 -1.12 -5.78
C LYS A 10 18.82 -0.45 -6.68
N LEU A 11 17.54 -0.69 -6.42
CA LEU A 11 16.45 -0.04 -7.15
C LEU A 11 16.45 1.46 -6.90
N PHE A 12 16.72 1.91 -5.68
CA PHE A 12 16.77 3.35 -5.37
C PHE A 12 17.86 4.07 -6.16
N ALA A 13 19.04 3.45 -6.30
CA ALA A 13 20.11 3.99 -7.15
C ALA A 13 19.69 4.06 -8.63
N GLN A 14 18.97 3.06 -9.14
CA GLN A 14 18.45 3.06 -10.51
C GLN A 14 17.40 4.16 -10.73
N LEU A 15 16.46 4.31 -9.79
CA LEU A 15 15.42 5.34 -9.84
C LEU A 15 16.02 6.74 -9.80
N ALA A 16 16.97 6.98 -8.89
CA ALA A 16 17.67 8.26 -8.80
C ALA A 16 18.45 8.58 -10.09
N ALA A 17 19.13 7.59 -10.67
CA ALA A 17 19.82 7.76 -11.95
C ALA A 17 18.87 8.04 -13.13
N ALA A 18 17.63 7.55 -13.05
CA ALA A 18 16.57 7.83 -14.00
C ALA A 18 15.83 9.16 -13.72
N GLY A 19 16.27 9.96 -12.76
CA GLY A 19 15.69 11.26 -12.43
C GLY A 19 14.49 11.23 -11.49
N PHE A 20 14.19 10.08 -10.86
CA PHE A 20 13.10 9.97 -9.89
C PHE A 20 13.59 10.14 -8.46
N ASP A 21 12.86 10.95 -7.70
CA ASP A 21 13.07 11.04 -6.27
C ASP A 21 12.46 9.87 -5.49
N ILE A 22 13.20 9.41 -4.49
CA ILE A 22 12.76 8.36 -3.57
C ILE A 22 12.54 8.93 -2.17
N LEU A 23 11.61 8.31 -1.45
CA LEU A 23 11.29 8.63 -0.06
C LEU A 23 10.70 7.36 0.57
N THR A 24 11.38 6.77 1.55
CA THR A 24 11.03 5.43 2.07
C THR A 24 11.55 5.20 3.48
N TYR A 25 10.89 4.31 4.23
CA TYR A 25 11.41 3.85 5.51
C TYR A 25 12.72 3.08 5.36
N ARG A 26 13.66 3.31 6.28
CA ARG A 26 14.90 2.54 6.38
C ARG A 26 14.64 1.14 6.95
N LYS A 27 15.13 0.11 6.25
CA LYS A 27 15.09 -1.31 6.69
C LYS A 27 16.50 -1.81 7.01
N GLY A 28 16.59 -2.79 7.91
CA GLY A 28 17.85 -3.41 8.35
C GLY A 28 18.42 -2.77 9.61
N PRO A 29 19.59 -3.24 10.08
CA PRO A 29 20.29 -2.67 11.22
C PRO A 29 20.55 -1.18 11.00
N LYS A 30 20.14 -0.36 11.97
CA LYS A 30 20.24 1.09 11.89
C LYS A 30 20.69 1.64 13.24
N PRO A 31 21.84 2.33 13.32
CA PRO A 31 22.24 3.00 14.54
C PRO A 31 21.25 4.13 14.84
N ALA A 32 20.93 4.31 16.13
CA ALA A 32 20.18 5.47 16.57
C ALA A 32 21.01 6.75 16.36
N GLU A 33 20.34 7.85 16.06
CA GLU A 33 20.95 9.17 16.09
C GLU A 33 21.08 9.64 17.55
N PRO A 34 22.15 10.36 17.91
CA PRO A 34 22.29 10.93 19.25
C PRO A 34 21.22 12.00 19.48
N ALA A 35 20.80 12.19 20.74
CA ALA A 35 19.77 13.17 21.09
C ALA A 35 20.12 14.60 20.64
N SER A 36 21.41 14.95 20.63
CA SER A 36 21.92 16.25 20.18
C SER A 36 21.79 16.51 18.67
N ALA A 37 21.53 15.48 17.87
CA ALA A 37 21.32 15.63 16.43
C ALA A 37 19.90 16.08 16.06
N PHE A 38 18.98 16.13 17.02
CA PHE A 38 17.59 16.44 16.78
C PHE A 38 17.29 17.93 17.03
N GLY A 39 16.53 18.53 16.12
CA GLY A 39 15.95 19.86 16.26
C GLY A 39 14.43 19.82 16.09
N GLU A 40 13.75 20.85 16.58
CA GLU A 40 12.32 21.03 16.35
C GLU A 40 12.08 21.60 14.94
N HIS A 41 11.14 21.01 14.21
CA HIS A 41 10.70 21.48 12.90
C HIS A 41 9.18 21.58 12.87
N THR A 42 8.67 22.68 12.30
CA THR A 42 7.24 22.96 12.22
C THR A 42 6.78 22.96 10.77
N TYR A 43 5.67 22.28 10.50
CA TYR A 43 5.04 22.21 9.19
C TYR A 43 3.54 22.45 9.29
N VAL A 44 2.99 23.33 8.47
CA VAL A 44 1.53 23.53 8.36
C VAL A 44 1.01 22.66 7.23
N ASP A 45 0.14 21.70 7.55
CA ASP A 45 -0.43 20.81 6.54
C ASP A 45 -1.49 21.50 5.67
N ALA A 46 -1.90 20.85 4.58
CA ALA A 46 -2.87 21.40 3.64
C ALA A 46 -4.26 21.72 4.26
N ALA A 47 -4.54 21.24 5.48
CA ALA A 47 -5.74 21.60 6.23
C ALA A 47 -5.48 22.73 7.25
N GLY A 48 -4.35 23.44 7.14
CA GLY A 48 -3.96 24.52 8.04
C GLY A 48 -3.49 24.08 9.42
N ARG A 49 -3.28 22.77 9.65
CA ARG A 49 -2.89 22.26 10.97
C ARG A 49 -1.38 22.29 11.15
N THR A 50 -0.93 22.90 12.22
CA THR A 50 0.48 22.90 12.63
C THR A 50 0.91 21.53 13.13
N ARG A 51 2.01 21.02 12.56
CA ARG A 51 2.65 19.76 12.92
C ARG A 51 4.05 20.07 13.41
N VAL A 52 4.37 19.62 14.61
CA VAL A 52 5.71 19.76 15.20
C VAL A 52 6.38 18.40 15.20
N TYR A 53 7.63 18.36 14.72
CA TYR A 53 8.44 17.17 14.63
C TYR A 53 9.82 17.39 15.27
N GLU A 54 10.30 16.41 16.03
CA GLU A 54 11.69 16.34 16.47
C GLU A 54 12.47 15.53 15.41
N LEU A 55 13.26 16.22 14.58
CA LEU A 55 13.94 15.62 13.42
C LEU A 55 15.45 15.76 13.50
N ALA A 56 16.17 14.70 13.13
CA ALA A 56 17.58 14.74 12.78
C ALA A 56 17.72 14.52 11.27
N ASP A 57 18.59 15.28 10.62
CA ASP A 57 18.74 15.27 9.17
C ASP A 57 20.21 15.25 8.76
N ARG A 58 20.61 14.27 7.95
CA ARG A 58 21.99 14.12 7.49
C ARG A 58 22.11 13.35 6.19
N ARG A 59 23.25 13.49 5.51
CA ARG A 59 23.61 12.62 4.38
C ARG A 59 24.17 11.29 4.87
N VAL A 60 23.80 10.21 4.19
CA VAL A 60 24.25 8.84 4.47
C VAL A 60 24.61 8.11 3.18
N ARG A 61 25.34 7.00 3.31
CA ARG A 61 25.63 6.07 2.22
C ARG A 61 25.18 4.67 2.61
N ILE A 62 24.23 4.11 1.87
CA ILE A 62 23.66 2.79 2.13
C ILE A 62 24.32 1.77 1.21
N ALA A 63 24.94 0.74 1.80
CA ALA A 63 25.58 -0.32 1.05
C ALA A 63 24.56 -1.28 0.41
N TYR A 64 24.89 -1.80 -0.78
CA TYR A 64 24.15 -2.85 -1.48
C TYR A 64 25.09 -3.71 -2.33
N ASP A 65 24.55 -4.72 -3.02
CA ASP A 65 25.33 -5.73 -3.76
C ASP A 65 26.46 -6.31 -2.89
N SER A 66 26.07 -6.84 -1.72
CA SER A 66 26.98 -7.41 -0.72
C SER A 66 28.11 -6.46 -0.28
N GLY A 67 27.82 -5.14 -0.23
CA GLY A 67 28.77 -4.13 0.22
C GLY A 67 29.64 -3.52 -0.87
N ARG A 68 29.58 -4.04 -2.10
CA ARG A 68 30.42 -3.58 -3.23
C ARG A 68 30.02 -2.21 -3.76
N ARG A 69 28.76 -1.80 -3.55
CA ARG A 69 28.24 -0.51 -4.02
C ARG A 69 27.58 0.25 -2.88
N ARG A 70 27.53 1.57 -3.03
CA ARG A 70 26.92 2.48 -2.05
C ARG A 70 25.97 3.43 -2.75
N PHE A 71 24.79 3.61 -2.19
CA PHE A 71 23.79 4.58 -2.60
C PHE A 71 23.87 5.78 -1.65
N ALA A 72 24.23 6.95 -2.18
CA ALA A 72 24.26 8.19 -1.41
C ALA A 72 22.85 8.79 -1.35
N CYS A 73 22.38 9.09 -0.15
CA CYS A 73 21.06 9.67 0.06
C CYS A 73 21.03 10.54 1.31
N ARG A 74 19.93 11.25 1.52
CA ARG A 74 19.59 11.93 2.76
C ARG A 74 18.85 10.97 3.68
N GLN A 75 19.10 11.06 4.98
CA GLN A 75 18.34 10.38 6.01
C GLN A 75 17.71 11.42 6.91
N ILE A 76 16.40 11.33 7.06
CA ILE A 76 15.63 12.08 8.06
C ILE A 76 15.19 11.09 9.12
N THR A 77 15.46 11.39 10.38
CA THR A 77 15.08 10.56 11.52
C THR A 77 14.10 11.35 12.36
N ARG A 78 12.90 10.81 12.57
CA ARG A 78 11.97 11.35 13.56
C ARG A 78 12.16 10.66 14.89
N ARG A 79 12.22 11.44 15.96
CA ARG A 79 12.09 10.94 17.33
C ARG A 79 10.67 11.20 17.82
N SER A 80 10.03 10.17 18.39
CA SER A 80 8.74 10.32 19.07
C SER A 80 8.93 10.67 20.53
N PRO A 81 7.89 11.18 21.23
CA PRO A 81 7.99 11.55 22.64
C PRO A 81 8.46 10.43 23.58
N ASN A 82 8.21 9.16 23.22
CA ASN A 82 8.71 7.99 23.95
C ASN A 82 10.17 7.62 23.60
N GLY A 83 10.89 8.44 22.84
CA GLY A 83 12.28 8.24 22.43
C GLY A 83 12.48 7.31 21.23
N HIS A 84 11.43 6.66 20.71
CA HIS A 84 11.56 5.78 19.55
C HIS A 84 11.95 6.56 18.27
N GLN A 85 12.89 6.02 17.51
CA GLN A 85 13.39 6.65 16.30
C GLN A 85 12.94 5.94 15.03
N THR A 86 12.29 6.70 14.15
CA THR A 86 11.91 6.22 12.82
C THR A 86 12.71 6.93 11.75
N GLN A 87 13.53 6.15 11.05
CA GLN A 87 14.41 6.64 10.00
C GLN A 87 13.76 6.45 8.63
N ILE A 88 13.78 7.52 7.83
CA ILE A 88 13.42 7.53 6.42
C ILE A 88 14.65 7.93 5.61
N ILE A 89 14.77 7.42 4.39
CA ILE A 89 15.79 7.83 3.44
C ILE A 89 15.14 8.46 2.22
N THR A 90 15.82 9.43 1.62
CA THR A 90 15.32 10.18 0.47
C THR A 90 16.45 10.73 -0.39
N THR A 91 16.16 10.96 -1.67
CA THR A 91 17.03 11.74 -2.57
C THR A 91 16.63 13.21 -2.62
N CYS A 92 15.41 13.54 -2.19
CA CYS A 92 14.88 14.91 -2.17
C CYS A 92 15.84 15.85 -1.43
N THR A 93 16.09 16.99 -2.05
CA THR A 93 17.07 17.99 -1.59
C THR A 93 16.43 19.19 -0.92
N ASP A 94 15.11 19.17 -0.69
CA ASP A 94 14.39 20.26 -0.03
C ASP A 94 15.06 20.64 1.29
N PRO A 95 15.34 21.92 1.57
CA PRO A 95 16.08 22.31 2.77
C PRO A 95 15.35 21.92 4.05
N ASP A 96 14.02 22.06 4.07
CA ASP A 96 13.20 21.68 5.22
C ASP A 96 12.84 20.19 5.17
N PRO A 97 13.23 19.39 6.18
CA PRO A 97 12.84 17.98 6.27
C PRO A 97 11.37 17.77 6.68
N ALA A 98 10.68 18.78 7.23
CA ALA A 98 9.36 18.63 7.82
C ALA A 98 8.26 18.22 6.83
N PRO A 99 8.19 18.76 5.59
CA PRO A 99 7.22 18.31 4.58
C PRO A 99 7.45 16.84 4.19
N LEU A 100 8.71 16.42 4.03
CA LEU A 100 9.07 15.04 3.69
C LEU A 100 8.73 14.07 4.84
N ALA A 101 9.01 14.48 6.08
CA ALA A 101 8.61 13.77 7.28
C ALA A 101 7.09 13.63 7.34
N HIS A 102 6.34 14.72 7.19
CA HIS A 102 4.88 14.71 7.19
C HIS A 102 4.33 13.74 6.14
N ALA A 103 4.80 13.85 4.89
CA ALA A 103 4.38 13.00 3.80
C ALA A 103 4.60 11.50 4.09
N MET A 104 5.73 11.14 4.70
CA MET A 104 6.03 9.75 5.10
C MET A 104 5.21 9.27 6.30
N PHE A 105 5.12 10.07 7.35
CA PHE A 105 4.43 9.66 8.59
C PHE A 105 2.91 9.70 8.46
N SER A 106 2.38 10.45 7.49
CA SER A 106 0.96 10.44 7.11
C SER A 106 0.62 9.39 6.05
N ARG A 107 1.59 8.54 5.64
CA ARG A 107 1.38 7.50 4.62
C ARG A 107 0.30 6.48 4.98
N TRP A 108 0.01 6.25 6.27
CA TRP A 108 -1.10 5.39 6.72
C TRP A 108 -2.44 5.78 6.07
N ARG A 109 -2.61 7.03 5.63
CA ARG A 109 -3.76 7.48 4.84
C ARG A 109 -3.98 6.65 3.56
N GLN A 110 -2.93 6.08 2.96
CA GLN A 110 -3.03 5.19 1.81
C GLN A 110 -3.74 3.88 2.18
N GLU A 111 -3.42 3.29 3.34
CA GLU A 111 -4.09 2.07 3.82
C GLU A 111 -5.54 2.35 4.18
N ASN A 112 -5.81 3.49 4.83
CA ASN A 112 -7.17 3.94 5.10
C ASN A 112 -7.96 4.14 3.79
N PHE A 113 -7.34 4.71 2.75
CA PHE A 113 -7.95 4.83 1.43
C PHE A 113 -8.31 3.45 0.87
N PHE A 114 -7.37 2.51 0.80
CA PHE A 114 -7.66 1.18 0.26
C PHE A 114 -8.73 0.44 1.06
N ARG A 115 -8.72 0.56 2.39
CA ARG A 115 -9.74 -0.04 3.25
C ARG A 115 -11.13 0.54 2.94
N TYR A 116 -11.22 1.86 2.87
CA TYR A 116 -12.47 2.57 2.57
C TYR A 116 -12.97 2.20 1.16
N MET A 117 -12.17 2.38 0.11
CA MET A 117 -12.62 2.14 -1.26
C MET A 117 -13.02 0.68 -1.51
N ARG A 118 -12.41 -0.28 -0.79
CA ARG A 118 -12.83 -1.69 -0.86
C ARG A 118 -14.20 -1.91 -0.22
N ALA A 119 -14.44 -1.30 0.94
CA ALA A 119 -15.65 -1.48 1.70
C ALA A 119 -16.85 -0.77 1.06
N ASP A 120 -16.64 0.44 0.55
CA ASP A 120 -17.73 1.34 0.17
C ASP A 120 -17.87 1.53 -1.36
N ASP A 121 -16.81 1.33 -2.15
CA ASP A 121 -16.79 1.65 -3.60
C ASP A 121 -16.35 0.49 -4.52
N GLY A 122 -16.26 -0.72 -3.96
CA GLY A 122 -15.96 -1.92 -4.72
C GLY A 122 -14.61 -1.88 -5.43
N LEU A 123 -13.56 -1.36 -4.78
CA LEU A 123 -12.22 -1.27 -5.40
C LEU A 123 -11.71 -2.61 -5.96
N ASP A 124 -12.02 -3.73 -5.30
CA ASP A 124 -11.60 -5.07 -5.75
C ASP A 124 -12.71 -5.81 -6.51
N ALA A 125 -13.85 -5.15 -6.78
CA ALA A 125 -14.96 -5.74 -7.52
C ALA A 125 -14.68 -5.83 -9.02
N LEU A 126 -15.37 -6.74 -9.69
CA LEU A 126 -15.35 -6.84 -11.15
C LEU A 126 -16.14 -5.68 -11.76
N ASP A 127 -15.42 -4.77 -12.40
CA ASP A 127 -16.01 -3.64 -13.11
C ASP A 127 -16.52 -4.02 -14.52
N ALA A 128 -16.04 -5.14 -15.06
CA ALA A 128 -16.41 -5.70 -16.36
C ALA A 128 -16.17 -7.21 -16.40
N TYR A 129 -16.87 -7.91 -17.29
CA TYR A 129 -16.61 -9.32 -17.63
C TYR A 129 -15.86 -9.50 -18.95
N ALA A 130 -15.65 -8.41 -19.71
CA ALA A 130 -14.92 -8.45 -20.97
C ALA A 130 -13.46 -8.89 -20.73
N CYS A 131 -12.98 -9.77 -21.61
CA CYS A 131 -11.63 -10.30 -21.56
C CYS A 131 -10.94 -10.09 -22.91
N VAL A 132 -9.64 -9.81 -22.85
CA VAL A 132 -8.74 -9.73 -24.01
C VAL A 132 -7.70 -10.83 -23.92
N ALA A 133 -7.07 -11.16 -25.05
CA ALA A 133 -5.92 -12.05 -25.08
C ALA A 133 -4.81 -11.48 -24.17
N ASP A 134 -4.19 -12.36 -23.39
CA ASP A 134 -3.03 -12.03 -22.58
C ASP A 134 -1.74 -12.37 -23.32
N ASP A 135 -0.63 -11.77 -22.90
CA ASP A 135 0.69 -12.11 -23.43
C ASP A 135 1.10 -13.51 -22.94
N PRO A 136 1.28 -14.51 -23.84
CA PRO A 136 1.61 -15.88 -23.45
C PRO A 136 2.94 -15.98 -22.69
N ASP A 137 3.87 -15.06 -22.94
CA ASP A 137 5.19 -15.01 -22.32
C ASP A 137 5.18 -14.25 -20.98
N ARG A 138 4.04 -13.69 -20.58
CA ARG A 138 3.89 -12.95 -19.32
C ARG A 138 4.28 -13.83 -18.14
N ALA A 139 5.42 -13.49 -17.52
CA ALA A 139 5.94 -14.23 -16.38
C ALA A 139 5.00 -14.13 -15.17
N VAL A 140 4.46 -15.25 -14.70
CA VAL A 140 3.58 -15.35 -13.52
C VAL A 140 4.21 -16.20 -12.42
N PRO A 141 3.85 -16.01 -11.13
CA PRO A 141 4.29 -16.89 -10.06
C PRO A 141 3.93 -18.35 -10.37
N ASN A 142 4.90 -19.26 -10.22
CA ASN A 142 4.69 -20.68 -10.49
C ASN A 142 3.96 -21.36 -9.32
N PRO A 143 2.73 -21.88 -9.49
CA PRO A 143 2.02 -22.58 -8.42
C PRO A 143 2.79 -23.79 -7.87
N ALA A 144 3.57 -24.49 -8.71
CA ALA A 144 4.39 -25.62 -8.29
C ALA A 144 5.46 -25.21 -7.27
N LYS A 145 5.95 -23.97 -7.32
CA LYS A 145 6.91 -23.45 -6.33
C LYS A 145 6.28 -23.36 -4.94
N LYS A 146 5.00 -22.94 -4.87
CA LYS A 146 4.24 -22.88 -3.63
C LYS A 146 3.99 -24.29 -3.08
N THR A 147 3.58 -25.23 -3.94
CA THR A 147 3.38 -26.62 -3.55
C THR A 147 4.67 -27.24 -2.99
N ALA A 148 5.79 -27.08 -3.69
CA ALA A 148 7.08 -27.61 -3.22
C ALA A 148 7.51 -27.00 -1.86
N ALA A 149 7.24 -25.72 -1.62
CA ALA A 149 7.49 -25.10 -0.32
C ALA A 149 6.59 -25.67 0.80
N VAL A 150 5.33 -26.01 0.48
CA VAL A 150 4.42 -26.69 1.42
C VAL A 150 4.93 -28.09 1.76
N ASP A 151 5.47 -28.83 0.80
CA ASP A 151 6.01 -30.17 1.02
C ASP A 151 7.25 -30.14 1.93
N VAL A 152 8.14 -29.16 1.74
CA VAL A 152 9.29 -28.94 2.65
C VAL A 152 8.79 -28.60 4.07
N ALA A 153 7.84 -27.68 4.20
CA ALA A 153 7.29 -27.32 5.51
C ALA A 153 6.59 -28.49 6.21
N ARG A 154 5.93 -29.36 5.44
CA ARG A 154 5.32 -30.60 5.95
C ARG A 154 6.40 -31.57 6.45
N ALA A 155 7.51 -31.71 5.71
CA ALA A 155 8.62 -32.55 6.13
C ALA A 155 9.31 -32.01 7.40
N ASP A 156 9.48 -30.68 7.51
CA ASP A 156 9.98 -30.02 8.72
C ASP A 156 9.07 -30.33 9.93
N ALA A 157 7.74 -30.32 9.74
CA ALA A 157 6.78 -30.67 10.80
C ALA A 157 6.87 -32.15 11.22
N VAL A 158 7.11 -33.07 10.29
CA VAL A 158 7.34 -34.50 10.60
C VAL A 158 8.60 -34.68 11.45
N ILE A 159 9.70 -34.00 11.10
CA ILE A 159 10.94 -34.04 11.87
C ILE A 159 10.71 -33.50 13.29
N ALA A 160 10.02 -32.37 13.42
CA ALA A 160 9.71 -31.79 14.73
C ALA A 160 8.87 -32.75 15.59
N ALA A 161 7.88 -33.42 15.01
CA ALA A 161 7.07 -34.42 15.71
C ALA A 161 7.90 -35.64 16.15
N ALA A 162 8.82 -36.11 15.29
CA ALA A 162 9.71 -37.23 15.59
C ALA A 162 10.70 -36.89 16.72
N HIS A 163 11.28 -35.69 16.72
CA HIS A 163 12.11 -35.20 17.82
C HIS A 163 11.32 -35.14 19.13
N ALA A 164 10.11 -34.55 19.11
CA ALA A 164 9.28 -34.48 20.30
C ALA A 164 8.88 -35.87 20.85
N ALA A 165 8.69 -36.86 19.97
CA ALA A 165 8.46 -38.25 20.38
C ALA A 165 9.70 -38.87 21.00
N HIS A 166 10.88 -38.65 20.41
CA HIS A 166 12.16 -39.10 20.94
C HIS A 166 12.43 -38.50 22.33
N ASP A 167 12.21 -37.19 22.52
CA ASP A 167 12.40 -36.49 23.79
C ASP A 167 11.46 -36.99 24.89
N ARG A 168 10.21 -37.34 24.54
CA ARG A 168 9.29 -37.97 25.50
C ARG A 168 9.75 -39.36 25.90
N HIS A 169 10.28 -40.15 24.96
CA HIS A 169 10.79 -41.49 25.25
C HIS A 169 12.05 -41.45 26.14
N THR A 170 12.95 -40.50 25.92
CA THR A 170 14.14 -40.32 26.77
C THR A 170 13.78 -39.79 28.16
N ALA A 171 12.84 -38.84 28.26
CA ALA A 171 12.37 -38.31 29.56
C ALA A 171 11.61 -39.34 30.42
N ALA A 172 10.97 -40.33 29.80
CA ALA A 172 10.25 -41.41 30.50
C ALA A 172 11.14 -42.50 31.10
N GLY A 173 12.48 -42.40 30.98
CA GLY A 173 13.42 -43.33 31.62
C GLY A 173 13.39 -44.75 31.05
N VAL A 174 13.01 -44.90 29.77
CA VAL A 174 12.90 -46.21 29.11
C VAL A 174 14.26 -46.94 29.13
N PRO A 175 14.33 -48.17 29.68
CA PRO A 175 15.60 -48.83 29.94
C PRO A 175 16.30 -49.36 28.68
N VAL A 176 17.63 -49.47 28.79
CA VAL A 176 18.63 -49.71 27.73
C VAL A 176 18.42 -51.01 26.89
N HIS A 177 17.52 -51.92 27.27
CA HIS A 177 17.11 -53.05 26.42
C HIS A 177 16.07 -52.66 25.34
N ALA A 178 15.49 -51.45 25.42
CA ALA A 178 14.77 -50.79 24.33
C ALA A 178 15.69 -50.08 23.32
N ARG A 179 16.98 -50.47 23.26
CA ARG A 179 17.99 -49.99 22.28
C ARG A 179 17.50 -50.05 20.83
N GLN A 180 16.63 -51.01 20.49
CA GLN A 180 16.07 -51.09 19.15
C GLN A 180 15.12 -49.93 18.88
N ALA A 181 14.14 -49.67 19.75
CA ALA A 181 13.20 -48.57 19.59
C ALA A 181 13.88 -47.18 19.53
N HIS A 182 14.93 -46.95 20.33
CA HIS A 182 15.71 -45.71 20.24
C HIS A 182 16.50 -45.59 18.94
N ARG A 183 17.06 -46.69 18.43
CA ARG A 183 17.72 -46.73 17.12
C ARG A 183 16.72 -46.53 15.98
N ASP A 184 15.57 -47.19 16.02
CA ASP A 184 14.50 -47.06 15.03
C ASP A 184 13.99 -45.61 14.97
N LEU A 185 13.85 -44.93 16.13
CA LEU A 185 13.50 -43.51 16.20
C LEU A 185 14.60 -42.61 15.62
N ALA A 186 15.87 -42.87 15.92
CA ALA A 186 16.99 -42.11 15.37
C ALA A 186 17.15 -42.31 13.85
N ASP A 187 16.95 -43.53 13.37
CA ASP A 187 16.97 -43.89 11.95
C ASP A 187 15.79 -43.24 11.21
N ALA A 188 14.60 -43.22 11.83
CA ALA A 188 13.43 -42.53 11.29
C ALA A 188 13.63 -41.00 11.19
N ILE A 189 14.28 -40.39 12.18
CA ILE A 189 14.65 -38.96 12.14
C ILE A 189 15.65 -38.71 11.01
N THR A 190 16.67 -39.56 10.90
CA THR A 190 17.70 -39.44 9.85
C THR A 190 17.08 -39.58 8.45
N ALA A 191 16.19 -40.55 8.26
CA ALA A 191 15.46 -40.74 7.00
C ALA A 191 14.54 -39.55 6.69
N ALA A 192 13.85 -39.00 7.70
CA ALA A 192 13.01 -37.82 7.54
C ALA A 192 13.82 -36.57 7.16
N GLN A 193 15.00 -36.38 7.77
CA GLN A 193 15.94 -35.31 7.42
C GLN A 193 16.45 -35.44 5.98
N ALA A 194 16.89 -36.64 5.59
CA ALA A 194 17.33 -36.90 4.21
C ALA A 194 16.19 -36.63 3.20
N ARG A 195 14.96 -37.04 3.52
CA ARG A 195 13.79 -36.78 2.67
C ARG A 195 13.50 -35.28 2.57
N ARG A 196 13.57 -34.55 3.70
CA ARG A 196 13.38 -33.11 3.75
C ARG A 196 14.43 -32.38 2.91
N ASP A 197 15.69 -32.80 2.99
CA ASP A 197 16.78 -32.17 2.23
C ASP A 197 16.64 -32.43 0.72
N GLN A 198 16.20 -33.62 0.33
CA GLN A 198 15.82 -33.90 -1.06
C GLN A 198 14.68 -32.98 -1.52
N LEU A 199 13.59 -32.88 -0.74
CA LEU A 199 12.47 -31.99 -1.06
C LEU A 199 12.92 -30.53 -1.14
N ALA A 200 13.85 -30.10 -0.30
CA ALA A 200 14.40 -28.74 -0.34
C ALA A 200 15.24 -28.50 -1.60
N ALA A 201 16.03 -29.49 -2.03
CA ALA A 201 16.78 -29.44 -3.28
C ALA A 201 15.86 -29.39 -4.50
N ASP A 202 14.84 -30.26 -4.54
CA ASP A 202 13.82 -30.30 -5.59
C ASP A 202 13.06 -28.97 -5.64
N ALA A 203 12.61 -28.47 -4.48
CA ALA A 203 11.92 -27.19 -4.37
C ALA A 203 12.79 -26.04 -4.87
N LYS A 204 14.11 -26.07 -4.63
CA LYS A 204 15.05 -25.05 -5.13
C LYS A 204 15.14 -25.06 -6.65
N ALA A 205 15.12 -26.25 -7.27
CA ALA A 205 15.18 -26.41 -8.72
C ALA A 205 13.90 -25.90 -9.43
N VAL A 206 12.74 -25.91 -8.75
CA VAL A 206 11.49 -25.38 -9.32
C VAL A 206 11.63 -23.86 -9.61
N PRO A 207 11.40 -23.40 -10.85
CA PRO A 207 11.43 -21.98 -11.19
C PRO A 207 10.39 -21.18 -10.40
N ALA A 208 10.76 -19.99 -9.92
CA ALA A 208 9.85 -19.13 -9.16
C ALA A 208 8.75 -18.51 -10.03
N ARG A 209 9.05 -18.27 -11.32
CA ARG A 209 8.11 -17.75 -12.31
C ARG A 209 8.20 -18.57 -13.58
N VAL A 210 7.07 -18.68 -14.28
CA VAL A 210 6.93 -19.35 -15.57
C VAL A 210 6.05 -18.50 -16.50
N PRO A 211 6.16 -18.62 -17.83
CA PRO A 211 5.21 -18.02 -18.77
C PRO A 211 3.78 -18.49 -18.46
N ILE A 212 2.77 -17.61 -18.62
CA ILE A 212 1.38 -17.98 -18.32
C ILE A 212 0.86 -19.10 -19.24
N ALA A 213 1.35 -19.16 -20.48
CA ALA A 213 0.99 -20.21 -21.43
C ALA A 213 1.38 -21.63 -20.95
N THR A 214 2.33 -21.77 -20.02
CA THR A 214 2.65 -23.09 -19.45
C THR A 214 1.62 -23.55 -18.42
N LEU A 215 0.73 -22.66 -17.97
CA LEU A 215 -0.27 -22.93 -16.93
C LEU A 215 -1.70 -22.97 -17.47
N ARG A 216 -1.96 -22.34 -18.62
CA ARG A 216 -3.30 -22.21 -19.21
C ARG A 216 -3.21 -22.15 -20.73
N ASP A 217 -4.08 -22.90 -21.39
CA ASP A 217 -4.34 -22.76 -22.81
C ASP A 217 -5.15 -21.48 -23.07
N ASP A 218 -4.85 -20.76 -24.15
CA ASP A 218 -5.46 -19.45 -24.51
C ASP A 218 -5.53 -18.47 -23.31
N PRO A 219 -4.38 -17.97 -22.81
CA PRO A 219 -4.38 -17.11 -21.64
C PRO A 219 -5.14 -15.81 -21.93
N ARG A 220 -6.14 -15.52 -21.09
CA ARG A 220 -6.94 -14.31 -21.15
C ARG A 220 -6.82 -13.49 -19.87
N ARG A 221 -6.95 -12.18 -20.02
CA ARG A 221 -7.03 -11.23 -18.90
C ARG A 221 -8.27 -10.36 -19.06
N LEU A 222 -8.78 -9.85 -17.94
CA LEU A 222 -9.84 -8.85 -17.96
C LEU A 222 -9.38 -7.61 -18.73
N ASP A 223 -10.30 -7.02 -19.48
CA ASP A 223 -10.06 -5.76 -20.15
C ASP A 223 -9.78 -4.66 -19.11
N PRO A 224 -8.60 -4.02 -19.15
CA PRO A 224 -8.22 -3.04 -18.14
C PRO A 224 -8.90 -1.68 -18.32
N GLU A 225 -9.47 -1.36 -19.48
CA GLU A 225 -9.95 0.00 -19.79
C GLU A 225 -11.02 0.46 -18.81
N ARG A 226 -12.08 -0.34 -18.64
CA ARG A 226 -13.20 -0.01 -17.75
C ARG A 226 -12.75 0.06 -16.28
N LYS A 227 -11.85 -0.84 -15.87
CA LYS A 227 -11.27 -0.83 -14.52
C LYS A 227 -10.51 0.47 -14.25
N ARG A 228 -9.68 0.91 -15.21
CA ARG A 228 -8.92 2.17 -15.10
C ARG A 228 -9.83 3.39 -14.99
N LEU A 229 -10.91 3.43 -15.78
CA LEU A 229 -11.88 4.52 -15.71
C LEU A 229 -12.58 4.57 -14.34
N HIS A 230 -13.10 3.43 -13.86
CA HIS A 230 -13.73 3.37 -12.54
C HIS A 230 -12.73 3.74 -11.42
N ASP A 231 -11.48 3.27 -11.52
CA ASP A 231 -10.44 3.62 -10.54
C ASP A 231 -10.09 5.12 -10.56
N ALA A 232 -10.14 5.77 -11.71
CA ALA A 232 -9.97 7.23 -11.80
C ALA A 232 -11.12 7.99 -11.10
N VAL A 233 -12.37 7.56 -11.29
CA VAL A 233 -13.54 8.15 -10.61
C VAL A 233 -13.46 7.93 -9.09
N ARG A 234 -13.10 6.71 -8.66
CA ARG A 234 -12.84 6.36 -7.26
C ARG A 234 -11.74 7.24 -6.64
N LEU A 235 -10.67 7.52 -7.37
CA LEU A 235 -9.61 8.42 -6.90
C LEU A 235 -10.10 9.88 -6.81
N ALA A 236 -10.97 10.31 -7.73
CA ALA A 236 -11.53 11.66 -7.73
C ALA A 236 -12.35 11.97 -6.47
N GLU A 237 -13.04 10.99 -5.88
CA GLU A 237 -13.72 11.16 -4.59
C GLU A 237 -12.76 11.67 -3.50
N SER A 238 -11.51 11.17 -3.47
CA SER A 238 -10.52 11.63 -2.49
C SER A 238 -10.04 13.06 -2.76
N ALA A 239 -10.13 13.54 -4.00
CA ALA A 239 -9.92 14.95 -4.31
C ALA A 239 -11.11 15.79 -3.82
N LEU A 240 -12.35 15.36 -4.08
CA LEU A 240 -13.55 16.03 -3.58
C LEU A 240 -13.58 16.10 -2.05
N ALA A 241 -13.16 15.05 -1.35
CA ALA A 241 -13.11 15.04 0.12
C ALA A 241 -12.13 16.08 0.68
N ARG A 242 -11.03 16.36 -0.06
CA ARG A 242 -10.08 17.42 0.30
C ARG A 242 -10.64 18.80 -0.02
N LEU A 243 -11.33 18.96 -1.15
CA LEU A 243 -11.96 20.22 -1.53
C LEU A 243 -13.09 20.61 -0.57
N LEU A 244 -13.84 19.64 -0.06
CA LEU A 244 -14.88 19.82 0.94
C LEU A 244 -14.33 20.20 2.33
N ALA A 245 -13.08 19.85 2.63
CA ALA A 245 -12.54 19.90 4.00
C ALA A 245 -12.58 21.30 4.65
N PRO A 246 -12.23 22.41 3.96
CA PRO A 246 -12.32 23.76 4.51
C PRO A 246 -13.75 24.20 4.85
N HIS A 247 -14.74 23.64 4.16
CA HIS A 247 -16.15 24.05 4.26
C HIS A 247 -16.96 23.21 5.23
N TYR A 248 -16.37 22.14 5.78
CA TYR A 248 -17.05 21.22 6.69
C TYR A 248 -16.18 20.89 7.90
N ALA A 249 -16.52 21.48 9.06
CA ALA A 249 -15.76 21.33 10.29
C ALA A 249 -15.57 19.86 10.74
N ARG A 250 -16.49 18.96 10.37
CA ARG A 250 -16.41 17.52 10.66
C ARG A 250 -15.76 16.71 9.53
N SER A 251 -15.03 17.34 8.62
CA SER A 251 -14.46 16.69 7.43
C SER A 251 -13.50 15.54 7.76
N ASP A 252 -12.74 15.65 8.85
CA ASP A 252 -11.83 14.58 9.31
C ASP A 252 -12.59 13.27 9.63
N ASP A 253 -13.85 13.35 10.11
CA ASP A 253 -14.67 12.20 10.49
C ASP A 253 -15.71 11.82 9.42
N GLU A 254 -16.31 12.82 8.77
CA GLU A 254 -17.56 12.67 8.03
C GLU A 254 -17.47 13.09 6.56
N ALA A 255 -16.33 13.56 6.04
CA ALA A 255 -16.25 14.05 4.65
C ALA A 255 -16.73 13.00 3.63
N ARG A 256 -16.26 11.76 3.76
CA ARG A 256 -16.66 10.66 2.86
C ARG A 256 -18.12 10.28 3.02
N THR A 257 -18.63 10.28 4.25
CA THR A 257 -20.06 10.05 4.51
C THR A 257 -20.92 11.15 3.88
N LEU A 258 -20.49 12.40 3.97
CA LEU A 258 -21.17 13.52 3.33
C LEU A 258 -21.14 13.40 1.80
N LEU A 259 -19.99 13.05 1.20
CA LEU A 259 -19.90 12.83 -0.25
C LEU A 259 -20.83 11.70 -0.72
N ARG A 260 -20.91 10.59 0.01
CA ARG A 260 -21.87 9.54 -0.31
C ARG A 260 -23.32 10.03 -0.24
N GLU A 261 -23.68 10.82 0.77
CA GLU A 261 -25.02 11.44 0.84
C GLU A 261 -25.27 12.34 -0.38
N ILE A 262 -24.28 13.13 -0.79
CA ILE A 262 -24.34 14.01 -1.97
C ILE A 262 -24.54 13.19 -3.25
N PHE A 263 -23.77 12.12 -3.46
CA PHE A 263 -23.85 11.31 -4.68
C PHE A 263 -25.18 10.56 -4.85
N HIS A 264 -25.88 10.28 -3.75
CA HIS A 264 -27.22 9.69 -3.79
C HIS A 264 -28.33 10.73 -3.84
N ARG A 265 -27.98 12.03 -3.82
CA ARG A 265 -28.97 13.10 -3.84
C ARG A 265 -29.41 13.40 -5.28
N PRO A 266 -30.73 13.55 -5.54
CA PRO A 266 -31.20 13.98 -6.85
C PRO A 266 -30.65 15.34 -7.24
N ALA A 267 -30.44 15.53 -8.54
CA ALA A 267 -30.06 16.81 -9.13
C ALA A 267 -30.88 17.05 -10.40
N ASP A 268 -31.33 18.29 -10.59
CA ASP A 268 -31.95 18.71 -11.84
C ASP A 268 -30.85 19.12 -12.83
N LEU A 269 -30.97 18.68 -14.08
CA LEU A 269 -30.09 19.07 -15.17
C LEU A 269 -30.84 19.99 -16.13
N HIS A 270 -30.26 21.15 -16.41
CA HIS A 270 -30.84 22.13 -17.32
C HIS A 270 -29.75 22.83 -18.11
N ILE A 271 -29.95 22.97 -19.42
CA ILE A 271 -29.06 23.73 -20.29
C ILE A 271 -29.62 25.15 -20.45
N ASP A 272 -28.78 26.14 -20.19
CA ASP A 272 -29.07 27.56 -20.43
C ASP A 272 -27.91 28.16 -21.23
N GLY A 273 -28.16 28.51 -22.49
CA GLY A 273 -27.11 28.96 -23.42
C GLY A 273 -25.99 27.93 -23.59
N ASP A 274 -24.77 28.33 -23.22
CA ASP A 274 -23.55 27.53 -23.25
C ASP A 274 -23.22 26.87 -21.90
N GLN A 275 -24.17 26.84 -20.96
CA GLN A 275 -23.97 26.28 -19.62
C GLN A 275 -24.88 25.07 -19.37
N LEU A 276 -24.30 24.03 -18.77
CA LEU A 276 -25.03 22.90 -18.20
C LEU A 276 -25.13 23.10 -16.68
N HIS A 277 -26.31 23.49 -16.23
CA HIS A 277 -26.62 23.65 -14.81
C HIS A 277 -26.95 22.31 -14.17
N VAL A 278 -26.22 22.00 -13.09
CA VAL A 278 -26.44 20.84 -12.22
C VAL A 278 -26.93 21.34 -10.86
N ARG A 279 -28.24 21.26 -10.63
CA ARG A 279 -28.87 21.78 -9.40
C ARG A 279 -29.15 20.65 -8.42
N VAL A 280 -28.24 20.43 -7.48
CA VAL A 280 -28.35 19.35 -6.49
C VAL A 280 -29.40 19.73 -5.43
N HIS A 281 -30.27 18.79 -5.09
CA HIS A 281 -31.28 19.03 -4.04
C HIS A 281 -30.62 19.27 -2.68
N PRO A 282 -31.21 20.10 -1.80
CA PRO A 282 -30.68 20.34 -0.47
C PRO A 282 -30.61 19.04 0.34
N LEU A 283 -29.62 18.95 1.23
CA LEU A 283 -29.43 17.81 2.13
C LEU A 283 -30.30 17.95 3.39
N SER A 284 -30.44 16.85 4.13
CA SER A 284 -31.29 16.77 5.32
C SER A 284 -30.91 17.76 6.43
N ALA A 285 -29.63 18.06 6.58
CA ALA A 285 -29.12 18.98 7.60
C ALA A 285 -28.63 20.30 6.98
N PRO A 286 -29.07 21.48 7.47
CA PRO A 286 -28.66 22.78 6.91
C PRO A 286 -27.14 22.97 6.85
N ARG A 287 -26.40 22.47 7.86
CA ARG A 287 -24.93 22.52 7.87
C ARG A 287 -24.30 21.74 6.71
N ARG A 288 -24.90 20.62 6.29
CA ARG A 288 -24.44 19.79 5.18
C ARG A 288 -24.77 20.45 3.84
N THR A 289 -25.96 21.05 3.72
CA THR A 289 -26.33 21.86 2.55
C THR A 289 -25.40 23.05 2.37
N ARG A 290 -25.00 23.75 3.44
CA ARG A 290 -24.01 24.83 3.36
C ARG A 290 -22.64 24.36 2.84
N ALA A 291 -22.17 23.21 3.33
CA ALA A 291 -20.91 22.63 2.86
C ALA A 291 -21.00 22.18 1.38
N LEU A 292 -22.14 21.61 0.96
CA LEU A 292 -22.39 21.26 -0.44
C LEU A 292 -22.45 22.51 -1.33
N GLN A 293 -23.10 23.60 -0.89
CA GLN A 293 -23.11 24.85 -1.65
C GLN A 293 -21.69 25.37 -1.89
N ALA A 294 -20.85 25.42 -0.85
CA ALA A 294 -19.47 25.85 -1.00
C ALA A 294 -18.66 24.93 -1.94
N LEU A 295 -18.90 23.61 -1.87
CA LEU A 295 -18.31 22.66 -2.83
C LEU A 295 -18.80 22.91 -4.27
N CYS A 296 -20.08 23.23 -4.47
CA CYS A 296 -20.62 23.62 -5.78
C CYS A 296 -19.96 24.90 -6.30
N ASP A 297 -19.72 25.89 -5.43
CA ASP A 297 -19.05 27.14 -5.79
C ASP A 297 -17.62 26.85 -6.25
N ASP A 298 -16.86 26.04 -5.49
CA ASP A 298 -15.50 25.62 -5.85
C ASP A 298 -15.46 24.86 -7.19
N LEU A 299 -16.40 23.94 -7.41
CA LEU A 299 -16.48 23.18 -8.66
C LEU A 299 -16.85 24.07 -9.84
N THR A 300 -17.78 25.01 -9.66
CA THR A 300 -18.17 25.98 -10.70
C THR A 300 -17.00 26.90 -11.07
N ALA A 301 -16.19 27.31 -10.09
CA ALA A 301 -15.01 28.15 -10.30
C ALA A 301 -13.94 27.48 -11.17
N THR A 302 -13.96 26.15 -11.34
CA THR A 302 -13.05 25.44 -12.24
C THR A 302 -13.32 25.67 -13.72
N GLN A 303 -14.50 26.21 -14.07
CA GLN A 303 -14.95 26.41 -15.46
C GLN A 303 -14.82 25.13 -16.31
N THR A 304 -15.11 23.98 -15.71
CA THR A 304 -14.97 22.68 -16.38
C THR A 304 -15.97 22.55 -17.52
N THR A 305 -15.48 22.24 -18.72
CA THR A 305 -16.32 21.90 -19.88
C THR A 305 -16.79 20.44 -19.78
N TYR A 306 -18.07 20.19 -20.07
CA TYR A 306 -18.61 18.84 -20.11
C TYR A 306 -17.97 18.04 -21.25
N PRO A 307 -17.45 16.82 -21.00
CA PRO A 307 -16.75 16.06 -22.02
C PRO A 307 -17.59 15.82 -23.29
N GLY A 308 -17.02 16.15 -24.45
CA GLY A 308 -17.67 15.96 -25.75
C GLY A 308 -18.65 17.07 -26.16
N THR A 309 -18.72 18.18 -25.42
CA THR A 309 -19.50 19.36 -25.77
C THR A 309 -18.71 20.65 -25.49
N ASP A 310 -19.30 21.80 -25.83
CA ASP A 310 -18.79 23.12 -25.45
C ASP A 310 -19.50 23.70 -24.21
N LEU A 311 -20.26 22.87 -23.48
CA LEU A 311 -21.06 23.32 -22.34
C LEU A 311 -20.20 23.46 -21.08
N THR A 312 -20.22 24.63 -20.44
CA THR A 312 -19.57 24.85 -19.15
C THR A 312 -20.45 24.33 -18.00
N LEU A 313 -19.89 23.53 -17.09
CA LEU A 313 -20.61 23.00 -15.94
C LEU A 313 -20.79 24.06 -14.85
N VAL A 314 -22.03 24.24 -14.40
CA VAL A 314 -22.38 25.15 -13.31
C VAL A 314 -23.16 24.39 -12.24
N TYR A 315 -22.61 24.32 -11.04
CA TYR A 315 -23.20 23.60 -9.92
C TYR A 315 -23.90 24.55 -8.96
N SER A 316 -25.07 24.16 -8.45
CA SER A 316 -25.75 24.93 -7.39
C SER A 316 -26.69 24.06 -6.55
N ILE A 317 -27.14 24.60 -5.42
CA ILE A 317 -28.23 24.00 -4.65
C ILE A 317 -29.58 24.42 -5.24
N LYS A 318 -30.47 23.45 -5.43
CA LYS A 318 -31.87 23.72 -5.75
C LYS A 318 -32.50 24.51 -4.60
N ARG A 319 -32.99 25.71 -4.91
CA ARG A 319 -33.81 26.48 -4.00
C ARG A 319 -35.25 26.00 -4.15
N ASP A 320 -35.79 25.43 -3.08
CA ASP A 320 -37.24 25.22 -3.01
C ASP A 320 -37.88 26.61 -2.92
N LEU A 321 -38.76 26.92 -3.89
CA LEU A 321 -39.57 28.14 -3.91
C LEU A 321 -40.63 28.10 -2.82
#